data_AF-A0A2T5G1C3-F1
#
_entry.id   AF-A0A2T5G1C3-F1
#
_cell.length_a   1.000
_cell.length_b   1.000
_cell.length_c   1.000
_cell.angle_alpha   90.00
_cell.angle_beta   90.00
_cell.angle_gamma   90.00
#
_symmetry.space_group_name_H-M   'P 1'
#
loop_
_entity.id
_entity.type
_entity.pdbx_description
1 polymer ?
#
loop_
_entity_poly.entity_id
_entity_poly.type
_entity_poly.pdbx_seq_one_letter_code
_entity_poly.pdbx_strand_id
1 'polypeptide(L)'
;MPAIRAAADAHFAALAPSTADERQRTLRGLRSATILQQEDAAEAEATLKMLRVHVADVPLDILEAACRAYCNAPGKRFFPKSAGELRTFINPLIYARQARAYRLKKLAAQAEKEEAERRRLEDDPLTPEAMAAIKAEFGLDRLGEESAAPAAGSAPLDKGVTTFGDAASSAIDSIAAE
;
A
#
# COMPACT_ATOMS: atom_id res chain seq x y z
N MET A 1 18.69 -6.15 8.60
CA MET A 1 17.56 -5.20 8.37
C MET A 1 16.33 -5.38 9.30
N PRO A 2 16.47 -5.45 10.64
CA PRO A 2 15.33 -5.72 11.54
C PRO A 2 14.38 -4.52 11.76
N ALA A 3 14.87 -3.28 11.65
CA ALA A 3 14.09 -2.08 12.00
C ALA A 3 12.93 -1.78 11.02
N ILE A 4 13.12 -1.96 9.70
CA ILE A 4 12.08 -1.70 8.69
C ILE A 4 10.96 -2.74 8.80
N ARG A 5 11.32 -4.00 9.04
CA ARG A 5 10.36 -5.09 9.25
C ARG A 5 9.56 -4.89 10.54
N ALA A 6 10.24 -4.56 11.65
CA ALA A 6 9.57 -4.22 12.90
C ALA A 6 8.61 -3.03 12.74
N ALA A 7 8.99 -2.02 11.95
CA ALA A 7 8.10 -0.89 11.63
C ALA A 7 6.88 -1.31 10.80
N ALA A 8 7.05 -2.20 9.81
CA ALA A 8 5.94 -2.75 9.04
C ALA A 8 4.98 -3.52 9.94
N ASP A 9 5.50 -4.40 10.79
CA ASP A 9 4.72 -5.22 11.73
C ASP A 9 3.98 -4.35 12.74
N ALA A 10 4.61 -3.30 13.27
CA ALA A 10 3.96 -2.33 14.16
C ALA A 10 2.78 -1.62 13.46
N HIS A 11 2.93 -1.27 12.19
CA HIS A 11 1.85 -0.65 11.42
C HIS A 11 0.69 -1.61 11.13
N PHE A 12 0.95 -2.91 10.94
CA PHE A 12 -0.09 -3.93 10.84
C PHE A 12 -0.76 -4.21 12.18
N ALA A 13 0.00 -4.26 13.28
CA ALA A 13 -0.54 -4.41 14.62
C ALA A 13 -1.47 -3.23 14.98
N ALA A 14 -1.12 -2.02 14.56
CA ALA A 14 -1.97 -0.84 14.72
C ALA A 14 -3.26 -0.87 13.87
N LEU A 15 -3.42 -1.83 12.95
CA LEU A 15 -4.69 -2.07 12.23
C LEU A 15 -5.58 -3.10 12.95
N ALA A 16 -5.17 -3.60 14.11
CA ALA A 16 -5.99 -4.51 14.90
C ALA A 16 -7.33 -3.83 15.27
N PRO A 17 -8.47 -4.53 15.11
CA PRO A 17 -9.75 -3.99 15.50
C PRO A 17 -9.81 -3.70 17.00
N SER A 18 -10.58 -2.67 17.35
CA SER A 18 -10.91 -2.37 18.75
C SER A 18 -11.67 -3.53 19.42
N THR A 19 -11.72 -3.52 20.75
CA THR A 19 -12.60 -4.38 21.54
C THR A 19 -14.04 -3.86 21.56
N ALA A 20 -15.00 -4.72 21.91
CA ALA A 20 -16.41 -4.31 22.01
C ALA A 20 -16.65 -3.20 23.03
N ASP A 21 -15.94 -3.26 24.17
CA ASP A 21 -16.06 -2.29 25.26
C ASP A 21 -15.48 -0.93 24.89
N GLU A 22 -14.35 -0.91 24.18
CA GLU A 22 -13.77 0.31 23.63
C GLU A 22 -14.72 0.98 22.63
N ARG A 23 -15.27 0.22 21.67
CA ARG A 23 -16.26 0.77 20.73
C ARG A 23 -17.48 1.33 21.46
N GLN A 24 -17.98 0.61 22.45
CA GLN A 24 -19.14 1.06 23.22
C GLN A 24 -18.85 2.36 23.96
N ARG A 25 -17.69 2.49 24.60
CA ARG A 25 -17.28 3.74 25.27
C ARG A 25 -17.16 4.90 24.28
N THR A 26 -16.49 4.69 23.15
CA THR A 26 -16.30 5.73 22.14
C THR A 26 -17.62 6.18 21.52
N LEU A 27 -18.51 5.26 21.15
CA LEU A 27 -19.81 5.60 20.58
C LEU A 27 -20.75 6.27 21.59
N ARG A 28 -20.69 5.91 22.88
CA ARG A 28 -21.40 6.64 23.94
C ARG A 28 -20.87 8.06 24.10
N GLY A 29 -19.54 8.25 24.03
CA GLY A 29 -18.93 9.57 24.02
C GLY A 29 -19.39 10.43 22.84
N LEU A 30 -19.43 9.85 21.64
CA LEU A 30 -20.00 10.49 20.45
C LEU A 30 -21.45 10.92 20.69
N ARG A 31 -22.26 10.02 21.26
CA ARG A 31 -23.67 10.28 21.56
C ARG A 31 -23.85 11.48 22.50
N SER A 32 -23.05 11.57 23.54
CA SER A 32 -23.04 12.71 24.47
C SER A 32 -22.57 14.02 23.82
N ALA A 33 -21.78 13.96 22.75
CA ALA A 33 -21.28 15.13 22.02
C ALA A 33 -22.20 15.60 20.87
N THR A 34 -23.30 14.89 20.62
CA THR A 34 -24.25 15.19 19.53
C THR A 34 -25.63 15.53 20.05
N ILE A 35 -26.41 16.30 19.28
CA ILE A 35 -27.82 16.55 19.54
C ILE A 35 -28.60 15.28 19.29
N LEU A 36 -29.40 14.85 20.27
CA LEU A 36 -30.32 13.73 20.11
C LEU A 36 -31.62 14.23 19.48
N GLN A 37 -32.10 13.55 18.44
CA GLN A 37 -33.48 13.75 17.98
C GLN A 37 -34.43 13.18 19.05
N GLN A 38 -35.72 13.52 19.00
CA GLN A 38 -36.72 12.91 19.89
C GLN A 38 -36.87 11.43 19.54
N GLU A 39 -35.94 10.62 20.03
CA GLU A 39 -35.89 9.16 19.91
C GLU A 39 -36.22 8.56 21.28
N ASP A 40 -36.91 7.43 21.28
CA ASP A 40 -37.15 6.70 22.52
C ASP A 40 -35.90 5.92 22.97
N ALA A 41 -35.93 5.40 24.20
CA ALA A 41 -34.79 4.69 24.76
C ALA A 41 -34.45 3.39 24.01
N ALA A 42 -35.42 2.74 23.36
CA ALA A 42 -35.22 1.50 22.62
C ALA A 42 -34.57 1.77 21.26
N GLU A 43 -35.00 2.82 20.55
CA GLU A 43 -34.43 3.29 19.29
C GLU A 43 -32.98 3.72 19.49
N ALA A 44 -32.71 4.45 20.57
CA ALA A 44 -31.37 4.86 20.98
C ALA A 44 -30.41 3.66 21.15
N GLU A 45 -30.85 2.66 21.92
CA GLU A 45 -30.04 1.47 22.19
C GLU A 45 -29.87 0.60 20.93
N ALA A 46 -30.92 0.47 20.11
CA ALA A 46 -30.86 -0.24 18.84
C ALA A 46 -29.86 0.41 17.87
N THR A 47 -29.87 1.74 17.76
CA THR A 47 -28.94 2.49 16.91
C THR A 47 -27.50 2.31 17.40
N LEU A 48 -27.26 2.42 18.72
CA LEU A 48 -25.95 2.21 19.31
C LEU A 48 -25.42 0.79 19.08
N LYS A 49 -26.28 -0.22 19.28
CA LYS A 49 -25.96 -1.63 19.04
C LYS A 49 -25.60 -1.88 17.59
N MET A 50 -26.38 -1.32 16.66
CA MET A 50 -26.17 -1.44 15.22
C MET A 50 -24.82 -0.82 14.82
N LEU A 51 -24.55 0.42 15.24
CA LEU A 51 -23.26 1.07 14.98
C LEU A 51 -22.07 0.27 15.54
N ARG A 52 -22.19 -0.27 16.76
CA ARG A 52 -21.11 -1.07 17.39
C ARG A 52 -20.75 -2.32 16.58
N VAL A 53 -21.74 -2.95 15.94
CA VAL A 53 -21.53 -4.12 15.06
C VAL A 53 -20.89 -3.68 13.74
N HIS A 54 -21.39 -2.62 13.13
CA HIS A 54 -20.92 -2.17 11.82
C HIS A 54 -19.55 -1.50 11.82
N VAL A 55 -18.98 -1.17 12.98
CA VAL A 55 -17.60 -0.66 13.11
C VAL A 55 -16.68 -1.64 13.85
N ALA A 56 -17.04 -2.92 13.90
CA ALA A 56 -16.32 -3.94 14.66
C ALA A 56 -14.90 -4.25 14.13
N ASP A 57 -14.64 -3.96 12.86
CA ASP A 57 -13.36 -4.09 12.16
C ASP A 57 -12.43 -2.88 12.37
N VAL A 58 -12.89 -1.83 13.06
CA VAL A 58 -12.19 -0.54 13.10
C VAL A 58 -11.24 -0.46 14.29
N PRO A 59 -9.97 -0.07 14.09
CA PRO A 59 -9.03 0.22 15.18
C PRO A 59 -9.53 1.36 16.07
N LEU A 60 -9.23 1.30 17.37
CA LEU A 60 -9.76 2.25 18.36
C LEU A 60 -9.40 3.70 18.02
N ASP A 61 -8.12 3.95 17.75
CA ASP A 61 -7.61 5.30 17.51
C ASP A 61 -8.21 5.93 16.23
N ILE A 62 -8.46 5.11 15.21
CA ILE A 62 -9.20 5.52 14.01
C ILE A 62 -10.65 5.84 14.33
N LEU A 63 -11.33 5.01 15.13
CA LEU A 63 -12.71 5.25 15.53
C LEU A 63 -12.84 6.55 16.33
N GLU A 64 -11.93 6.81 17.29
CA GLU A 64 -11.90 8.06 18.06
C GLU A 64 -11.65 9.28 17.16
N ALA A 65 -10.68 9.19 16.25
CA ALA A 65 -10.40 10.26 15.28
C ALA A 65 -11.63 10.54 14.38
N ALA A 66 -12.29 9.49 13.90
CA ALA A 66 -13.49 9.61 13.09
C ALA A 66 -14.67 10.22 13.86
N CYS A 67 -14.88 9.84 15.12
CA CYS A 67 -15.92 10.43 15.96
C CYS A 67 -15.66 11.94 16.19
N ARG A 68 -14.41 12.32 16.47
CA ARG A 68 -14.02 13.73 16.60
C ARG A 68 -14.24 14.50 15.29
N ALA A 69 -13.84 13.92 14.16
CA ALA A 69 -14.04 14.54 12.84
C ALA A 69 -15.52 14.71 12.51
N TYR A 70 -16.36 13.72 12.84
CA TYR A 70 -17.80 13.79 12.65
C TYR A 70 -18.43 14.96 13.42
N CYS A 71 -18.10 15.12 14.71
CA CYS A 71 -18.62 16.23 15.53
C CYS A 71 -18.23 17.61 15.01
N ASN A 72 -17.05 17.72 14.38
CA ASN A 72 -16.53 18.98 13.86
C ASN A 72 -16.96 19.24 12.40
N ALA A 73 -17.61 18.29 11.74
CA ALA A 73 -18.01 18.43 10.35
C ALA A 73 -19.21 19.38 10.21
N PRO A 74 -19.17 20.36 9.28
CA PRO A 74 -20.30 21.26 9.03
C PRO A 74 -21.59 20.47 8.71
N GLY A 75 -22.69 20.84 9.37
CA GLY A 75 -23.99 20.17 9.19
C GLY A 75 -24.16 18.85 9.94
N LYS A 76 -23.11 18.30 10.57
CA LYS A 76 -23.20 17.09 11.41
C LYS A 76 -23.36 17.47 12.87
N ARG A 77 -24.61 17.66 13.28
CA ARG A 77 -24.97 17.98 14.68
C ARG A 77 -25.70 16.84 15.40
N PHE A 78 -26.31 15.93 14.64
CA PHE A 78 -27.09 14.82 15.18
C PHE A 78 -26.24 13.58 15.35
N PHE A 79 -26.67 12.67 16.22
CA PHE A 79 -26.05 11.35 16.31
C PHE A 79 -26.17 10.61 14.95
N PRO A 80 -25.12 9.92 14.46
CA PRO A 80 -25.17 9.25 13.17
C PRO A 80 -26.26 8.17 13.15
N LYS A 81 -27.12 8.22 12.13
CA LYS A 81 -28.20 7.25 11.94
C LYS A 81 -27.75 5.96 11.28
N SER A 82 -26.56 5.97 10.69
CA SER A 82 -25.99 4.81 10.02
C SER A 82 -24.48 4.77 10.18
N ALA A 83 -23.92 3.56 10.07
CA ALA A 83 -22.48 3.39 10.05
C ALA A 83 -21.82 4.06 8.83
N GLY A 84 -22.57 4.20 7.71
CA GLY A 84 -22.09 4.87 6.50
C GLY A 84 -21.62 6.30 6.77
N GLU A 85 -22.30 7.02 7.66
CA GLU A 85 -21.91 8.37 8.05
C GLU A 85 -20.54 8.42 8.75
N LEU A 86 -20.26 7.47 9.63
CA LEU A 86 -18.95 7.35 10.27
C LEU A 86 -17.89 6.81 9.30
N ARG A 87 -18.29 5.92 8.38
CA ARG A 87 -17.39 5.30 7.38
C ARG A 87 -16.73 6.32 6.47
N THR A 88 -17.42 7.43 6.16
CA THR A 88 -16.83 8.56 5.41
C THR A 88 -15.57 9.11 6.09
N PHE A 89 -15.50 9.08 7.42
CA PHE A 89 -14.34 9.55 8.19
C PHE A 89 -13.36 8.42 8.55
N ILE A 90 -13.85 7.19 8.68
CA ILE A 90 -13.04 6.01 9.03
C ILE A 90 -12.21 5.52 7.83
N ASN A 91 -12.84 5.33 6.67
CA ASN A 91 -12.22 4.66 5.53
C ASN A 91 -10.94 5.37 5.05
N PRO A 92 -10.88 6.71 4.93
CA PRO A 92 -9.64 7.40 4.55
C PRO A 92 -8.47 7.10 5.48
N LEU A 93 -8.72 7.02 6.80
CA LEU A 93 -7.70 6.74 7.80
C LEU A 93 -7.20 5.29 7.72
N ILE A 94 -8.12 4.34 7.52
CA ILE A 94 -7.78 2.93 7.32
C ILE A 94 -6.92 2.76 6.06
N TYR A 95 -7.36 3.32 4.93
CA TYR A 95 -6.65 3.18 3.65
C TYR A 95 -5.26 3.80 3.71
N ALA A 96 -5.11 4.97 4.34
CA ALA A 96 -3.81 5.60 4.52
C ALA A 96 -2.84 4.71 5.33
N ARG A 97 -3.34 4.10 6.42
CA ARG A 97 -2.53 3.20 7.27
C ARG A 97 -2.18 1.90 6.55
N GLN A 98 -3.12 1.29 5.85
CA GLN A 98 -2.90 0.09 5.03
C GLN A 98 -1.86 0.35 3.93
N ALA A 99 -1.98 1.47 3.22
CA ALA A 99 -1.02 1.85 2.18
C ALA A 99 0.39 2.07 2.75
N ARG A 100 0.52 2.64 3.96
CA ARG A 100 1.81 2.78 4.64
C ARG A 100 2.38 1.42 5.04
N ALA A 101 1.58 0.56 5.66
CA ALA A 101 1.99 -0.79 6.07
C ALA A 101 2.48 -1.62 4.87
N TYR A 102 1.74 -1.58 3.75
CA TYR A 102 2.11 -2.28 2.52
C TYR A 102 3.43 -1.77 1.93
N ARG A 103 3.61 -0.44 1.87
CA ARG A 103 4.88 0.15 1.40
C ARG A 103 6.07 -0.27 2.25
N LEU A 104 5.93 -0.24 3.57
CA LEU A 104 7.00 -0.69 4.49
C LEU A 104 7.32 -2.17 4.32
N LYS A 105 6.31 -3.01 4.14
CA LYS A 105 6.49 -4.44 3.86
C LYS A 105 7.25 -4.66 2.54
N LYS A 106 6.90 -3.91 1.48
CA LYS A 106 7.60 -3.98 0.19
C LYS A 106 9.07 -3.55 0.32
N LEU A 107 9.33 -2.47 1.07
CA LEU A 107 10.70 -2.00 1.33
C LEU A 107 11.51 -3.03 2.14
N ALA A 108 10.89 -3.65 3.15
CA ALA A 108 11.53 -4.73 3.92
C ALA A 108 11.90 -5.92 3.03
N ALA A 109 10.98 -6.36 2.15
CA ALA A 109 11.24 -7.47 1.24
C ALA A 109 12.35 -7.14 0.22
N GLN A 110 12.37 -5.92 -0.31
CA GLN A 110 13.43 -5.48 -1.22
C GLN A 110 14.80 -5.46 -0.53
N ALA A 111 14.86 -4.91 0.68
CA ALA A 111 16.06 -4.87 1.50
C ALA A 111 16.59 -6.28 1.85
N GLU A 112 15.70 -7.22 2.18
CA GLU A 112 16.07 -8.62 2.44
C GLU A 112 16.65 -9.27 1.17
N LYS A 113 16.07 -9.00 -0.01
CA LYS A 113 16.58 -9.50 -1.29
C LYS A 113 17.97 -8.93 -1.62
N GLU A 114 18.17 -7.63 -1.45
CA GLU A 114 19.47 -6.98 -1.70
C GLU A 114 20.55 -7.49 -0.73
N GLU A 115 20.20 -7.75 0.53
CA GLU A 115 21.12 -8.34 1.51
C GLU A 115 21.47 -9.80 1.14
N ALA A 116 20.51 -10.57 0.64
CA ALA A 116 20.74 -11.94 0.18
C ALA A 116 21.63 -11.99 -1.07
N GLU A 117 21.39 -11.13 -2.06
CA GLU A 117 22.24 -11.04 -3.25
C GLU A 117 23.65 -10.56 -2.89
N ARG A 118 23.79 -9.58 -1.99
CA ARG A 118 25.12 -9.14 -1.52
C ARG A 118 25.87 -10.28 -0.83
N ARG A 119 25.22 -11.03 0.07
CA ARG A 119 25.84 -12.21 0.70
C ARG A 119 26.23 -13.26 -0.32
N ARG A 120 25.37 -13.53 -1.32
CA ARG A 120 25.68 -14.46 -2.39
C ARG A 120 26.92 -14.04 -3.19
N LEU A 121 27.08 -12.74 -3.46
CA LEU A 121 28.26 -12.19 -4.13
C LEU A 121 29.51 -12.19 -3.24
N GLU A 122 29.36 -11.98 -1.93
CA GLU A 122 30.45 -12.06 -0.95
C GLU A 122 30.93 -13.53 -0.75
N ASP A 123 30.00 -14.48 -0.78
CA ASP A 123 30.25 -15.92 -0.67
C ASP A 123 30.61 -16.58 -2.02
N ASP A 124 30.64 -15.81 -3.12
CA ASP A 124 31.04 -16.32 -4.44
C ASP A 124 32.55 -16.60 -4.44
N PRO A 125 32.98 -17.87 -4.56
CA PRO A 125 34.40 -18.22 -4.60
C PRO A 125 35.10 -17.70 -5.85
N LEU A 126 34.34 -17.26 -6.86
CA LEU A 126 34.84 -16.75 -8.13
C LEU A 126 35.16 -15.25 -8.01
N THR A 127 36.22 -14.93 -7.27
CA THR A 127 36.72 -13.55 -7.20
C THR A 127 37.19 -13.07 -8.58
N PRO A 128 37.23 -11.75 -8.86
CA PRO A 128 37.75 -11.23 -10.13
C PRO A 128 39.15 -11.73 -10.48
N GLU A 129 39.98 -11.96 -9.46
CA GLU A 129 41.33 -12.52 -9.58
C GLU A 129 41.30 -14.02 -9.91
N ALA A 130 40.42 -14.79 -9.25
CA ALA A 130 40.21 -16.21 -9.58
C ALA A 130 39.64 -16.39 -11.00
N MET A 131 38.75 -15.49 -11.42
CA MET A 131 38.21 -15.45 -12.79
C MET A 131 39.30 -15.14 -13.82
N ALA A 132 40.22 -14.21 -13.51
CA ALA A 132 41.36 -13.90 -14.37
C ALA A 132 42.34 -15.09 -14.47
N ALA A 133 42.57 -15.79 -13.36
CA ALA A 133 43.39 -17.01 -13.34
C ALA A 133 42.76 -18.13 -14.20
N ILE A 134 41.46 -18.38 -14.06
CA ILE A 134 40.73 -19.37 -14.88
C ILE A 134 40.75 -18.99 -16.37
N LYS A 135 40.56 -17.71 -16.71
CA LYS A 135 40.64 -17.24 -18.10
C LYS A 135 42.02 -17.44 -18.72
N ALA A 136 43.08 -17.18 -17.94
CA ALA A 136 44.45 -17.39 -18.37
C ALA A 136 44.80 -18.89 -18.51
N GLU A 137 44.34 -19.73 -17.59
CA GLU A 137 44.63 -21.17 -17.57
C GLU A 137 43.91 -21.93 -18.70
N PHE A 138 42.66 -21.58 -19.00
CA PHE A 138 41.88 -22.22 -20.06
C PHE A 138 41.94 -21.47 -21.40
N GLY A 139 42.69 -20.37 -21.50
CA GLY A 139 42.86 -19.60 -22.74
C GLY A 139 41.56 -19.00 -23.28
N LEU A 140 40.57 -18.75 -22.42
CA LEU A 140 39.21 -18.36 -22.79
C LEU A 140 39.12 -16.97 -23.46
N ASP A 141 40.13 -16.11 -23.25
CA ASP A 141 40.19 -14.80 -23.92
C ASP A 141 40.42 -14.94 -25.44
N ARG A 142 41.00 -16.05 -25.93
CA ARG A 142 41.22 -16.30 -27.37
C ARG A 142 39.98 -16.80 -28.12
N LEU A 143 39.02 -17.41 -27.41
CA LEU A 143 37.78 -17.92 -28.00
C LEU A 143 36.74 -16.81 -28.25
N GLY A 144 36.82 -15.69 -27.53
CA GLY A 144 35.95 -14.53 -27.75
C GLY A 144 36.31 -13.73 -28.99
N GLU A 145 37.61 -13.60 -29.30
CA GLU A 145 38.12 -12.82 -30.43
C GLU A 145 37.80 -13.47 -31.79
N GLU A 146 37.71 -14.81 -31.88
CA GLU A 146 37.30 -15.49 -33.14
C GLU A 146 35.79 -15.36 -33.45
N SER A 147 34.95 -15.09 -32.45
CA SER A 147 33.51 -14.88 -32.66
C SER A 147 33.13 -13.43 -32.99
N ALA A 148 34.06 -12.49 -32.79
CA ALA A 148 33.91 -11.07 -33.04
C ALA A 148 34.48 -10.63 -34.41
N ALA A 149 34.57 -11.55 -35.38
CA ALA A 149 34.79 -11.17 -36.77
C ALA A 149 33.52 -10.46 -37.30
N PRO A 150 33.62 -9.23 -37.85
CA PRO A 150 32.46 -8.56 -38.43
C PRO A 150 32.04 -9.31 -39.69
N ALA A 151 30.86 -9.94 -39.66
CA ALA A 151 30.20 -10.43 -40.87
C ALA A 151 29.81 -9.21 -41.72
N ALA A 152 30.70 -8.79 -42.59
CA ALA A 152 30.42 -7.86 -43.66
C ALA A 152 29.45 -8.53 -44.65
N GLY A 153 28.25 -7.95 -44.77
CA GLY A 153 27.38 -8.11 -45.93
C GLY A 153 26.23 -9.10 -45.79
N SER A 154 25.07 -8.60 -45.35
CA SER A 154 23.80 -8.97 -46.00
C SER A 154 22.86 -7.75 -45.99
N ALA A 155 22.23 -7.55 -47.15
CA ALA A 155 21.49 -6.36 -47.57
C ALA A 155 20.30 -5.98 -46.66
N PRO A 156 19.82 -4.72 -46.72
CA PRO A 156 18.65 -4.30 -45.95
C PRO A 156 17.39 -4.96 -46.51
N LEU A 157 16.78 -5.85 -45.74
CA LEU A 157 15.42 -6.29 -46.00
C LEU A 157 14.45 -5.27 -45.39
N ASP A 158 13.97 -4.39 -46.27
CA ASP A 158 12.69 -3.72 -46.13
C ASP A 158 11.59 -4.76 -45.82
N LYS A 159 11.07 -4.73 -44.58
CA LYS A 159 9.75 -5.24 -44.22
C LYS A 159 9.16 -4.36 -43.13
N GLY A 160 8.12 -3.62 -43.51
CA GLY A 160 7.40 -2.67 -42.68
C GLY A 160 6.95 -3.22 -41.33
N VAL A 161 7.21 -2.43 -40.30
CA VAL A 161 6.55 -2.55 -39.01
C VAL A 161 5.19 -1.86 -39.12
N THR A 162 4.15 -2.66 -39.15
CA THR A 162 2.80 -2.22 -38.79
C THR A 162 2.81 -1.88 -37.29
N THR A 163 2.72 -0.60 -36.97
CA THR A 163 2.40 -0.10 -35.64
C THR A 163 0.96 -0.50 -35.31
N PHE A 164 0.79 -1.60 -34.57
CA PHE A 164 -0.43 -1.84 -33.81
C PHE A 164 -0.20 -1.36 -32.38
N GLY A 165 -0.94 -0.31 -31.99
CA GLY A 165 -1.17 -0.01 -30.58
C GLY A 165 -0.91 1.41 -30.10
N ASP A 166 -0.97 2.42 -30.96
CA ASP A 166 -1.08 3.82 -30.53
C ASP A 166 -2.51 4.31 -30.73
N ALA A 167 -3.39 3.95 -29.78
CA ALA A 167 -4.76 4.45 -29.71
C ALA A 167 -5.31 4.32 -28.28
N ALA A 168 -4.67 5.00 -27.32
CA ALA A 168 -5.30 5.32 -26.02
C ALA A 168 -4.65 6.54 -25.34
N SER A 169 -4.23 7.56 -26.09
CA SER A 169 -3.72 8.81 -25.52
C SER A 169 -4.18 10.05 -26.29
N SER A 170 -5.49 10.19 -26.53
CA SER A 170 -6.07 11.46 -27.02
C SER A 170 -7.53 11.68 -26.59
N ALA A 171 -7.85 11.42 -25.32
CA ALA A 171 -9.17 11.74 -24.78
C ALA A 171 -9.14 12.27 -23.34
N ILE A 172 -8.23 13.18 -23.01
CA ILE A 172 -8.40 14.11 -21.87
C ILE A 172 -7.75 15.44 -22.26
N ASP A 173 -8.44 16.24 -23.07
CA ASP A 173 -8.28 17.69 -23.15
C ASP A 173 -9.48 18.26 -23.93
N SER A 174 -10.66 18.24 -23.31
CA SER A 174 -11.85 19.02 -23.73
C SER A 174 -12.98 19.05 -22.69
N ILE A 175 -12.66 19.13 -21.39
CA ILE A 175 -13.65 19.59 -20.39
C ILE A 175 -12.96 20.56 -19.43
N ALA A 176 -12.64 21.74 -19.97
CA ALA A 176 -12.44 22.98 -19.22
C ALA A 176 -12.34 24.17 -20.18
N ALA A 177 -13.46 24.57 -20.79
CA ALA A 177 -13.72 25.95 -21.21
C ALA A 177 -15.19 26.11 -21.65
N GLU A 178 -15.84 27.10 -21.05
CA GLU A 178 -17.23 27.61 -21.19
C GLU A 178 -18.35 26.85 -20.48
#